data_AF-A0A7K6P1D9-F1
#
_entry.id   AF-A0A7K6P1D9-F1
#
_cell.length_a   1.000
_cell.length_b   1.000
_cell.length_c   1.000
_cell.angle_alpha   90.00
_cell.angle_beta   90.00
_cell.angle_gamma   90.00
#
_symmetry.space_group_name_H-M   'P 1'
#
loop_
_entity.id
_entity.type
_entity.pdbx_description
1 polymer ?
#
loop_
_entity_poly.entity_id
_entity_poly.type
_entity_poly.pdbx_seq_one_letter_code
_entity_poly.pdbx_strand_id
1 'polypeptide(L)' 'EQPPGPVGERLCSAEEATAGSGTYTRHGFIFSSLAGCLERRSEDSGLPVVSVVRDAESQLLPDVGAVV' A
#
# COMPACT_ATOMS: atom_id res chain seq x y z
N GLU A 1 16.04 -7.91 -3.40
CA GLU A 1 15.00 -7.12 -2.74
C GLU A 1 15.16 -5.67 -3.17
N GLN A 2 14.08 -5.01 -3.59
CA GLN A 2 14.13 -3.58 -3.96
C GLN A 2 14.10 -2.77 -2.66
N PRO A 3 14.94 -1.73 -2.50
CA PRO A 3 14.92 -0.92 -1.29
C PRO A 3 13.54 -0.26 -1.09
N PRO A 4 13.08 -0.09 0.16
CA PRO A 4 11.80 0.56 0.43
C PRO A 4 11.80 2.00 -0.08
N GLY A 5 10.73 2.39 -0.76
CA GLY A 5 10.52 3.75 -1.26
C GLY A 5 10.31 4.74 -0.10
N PRO A 6 10.56 6.05 -0.31
CA PRO A 6 10.31 7.09 0.69
C PRO A 6 8.82 7.38 0.90
N VAL A 7 8.50 8.03 2.04
CA VAL A 7 7.16 8.58 2.31
C VAL A 7 6.89 9.75 1.36
N GLY A 8 5.67 9.81 0.80
CA GLY A 8 5.24 10.88 -0.11
C GLY A 8 5.68 10.69 -1.55
N GLU A 9 6.23 9.52 -1.91
CA GLU A 9 6.56 9.18 -3.29
C GLU A 9 5.28 9.12 -4.13
N ARG A 10 5.30 9.73 -5.32
CA ARG A 10 4.20 9.64 -6.28
C ARG A 10 4.28 8.30 -7.01
N LEU A 11 3.27 7.45 -6.82
CA LEU A 11 3.23 6.09 -7.34
C LEU A 11 2.59 6.02 -8.74
N CYS A 12 1.35 6.51 -8.86
CA CYS A 12 0.55 6.44 -10.08
C CYS A 12 -0.67 7.37 -10.02
N SER A 13 -1.43 7.45 -11.11
CA SER A 13 -2.67 8.23 -11.18
C SER A 13 -3.84 7.45 -10.58
N ALA A 14 -4.81 8.15 -9.98
CA ALA A 14 -6.03 7.54 -9.44
C ALA A 14 -6.97 7.00 -10.55
N GLU A 15 -6.73 7.37 -11.81
CA GLU A 15 -7.39 6.82 -13.00
C GLU A 15 -6.83 5.44 -13.40
N GLU A 16 -5.58 5.14 -13.02
CA GLU A 16 -4.87 3.92 -13.44
C GLU A 16 -4.87 2.85 -12.35
N ALA A 17 -5.03 3.25 -11.09
CA ALA A 17 -4.98 2.36 -9.94
C ALA A 17 -5.81 2.91 -8.78
N THR A 18 -6.13 2.05 -7.82
CA THR A 18 -6.84 2.41 -6.59
C THR A 18 -5.85 2.45 -5.42
N ALA A 19 -5.96 3.46 -4.56
CA ALA A 19 -5.14 3.58 -3.35
C ALA A 19 -5.52 2.50 -2.32
N GLY A 20 -4.57 1.64 -1.98
CA GLY A 20 -4.68 0.63 -0.92
C GLY A 20 -3.93 1.02 0.35
N SER A 21 -3.58 0.03 1.17
CA SER A 21 -2.89 0.22 2.45
C SER A 21 -1.57 0.96 2.30
N GLY A 22 -1.26 1.90 3.19
CA GLY A 22 0.00 2.66 3.13
C GLY A 22 0.11 3.63 1.94
N THR A 23 -1.02 3.94 1.28
CA THR A 23 -1.10 4.97 0.24
C THR A 23 -2.21 5.96 0.53
N TYR A 24 -2.20 7.10 -0.16
CA TYR A 24 -3.28 8.08 -0.13
C TYR A 24 -3.43 8.76 -1.48
N THR A 25 -4.65 9.23 -1.78
CA THR A 25 -4.95 9.95 -3.02
C THR A 25 -5.03 11.45 -2.75
N ARG A 26 -4.33 12.27 -3.57
CA ARG A 26 -4.41 13.72 -3.53
C ARG A 26 -4.32 14.30 -4.94
N HIS A 27 -5.25 15.18 -5.31
CA HIS A 27 -5.31 15.81 -6.64
C HIS A 27 -5.26 14.82 -7.81
N GLY A 28 -5.92 13.66 -7.70
CA GLY A 28 -5.96 12.66 -8.77
C GLY A 28 -4.70 11.78 -8.89
N PHE A 29 -3.76 11.89 -7.95
CA PHE A 29 -2.57 11.05 -7.89
C PHE A 29 -2.51 10.27 -6.58
N ILE A 30 -1.92 9.09 -6.64
CA ILE A 30 -1.68 8.20 -5.51
C ILE A 30 -0.24 8.39 -5.04
N PHE A 31 -0.09 8.59 -3.74
CA PHE A 31 1.19 8.80 -3.07
C PHE A 31 1.39 7.77 -1.96
N SER A 32 2.63 7.45 -1.62
CA SER A 32 2.96 6.64 -0.46
C SER A 32 2.72 7.44 0.83
N SER A 33 2.02 6.86 1.81
CA SER A 33 1.91 7.44 3.17
C SER A 33 2.98 6.91 4.12
N LEU A 34 3.72 5.87 3.72
CA LEU A 34 4.75 5.20 4.50
C LEU A 34 5.98 4.95 3.62
N ALA A 35 7.17 4.92 4.23
CA ALA A 35 8.34 4.35 3.58
C ALA A 35 8.19 2.83 3.60
N GLY A 36 8.35 2.15 2.47
CA GLY A 36 8.06 0.73 2.37
C GLY A 36 8.13 0.19 0.94
N CYS A 37 7.80 -1.09 0.78
CA CYS A 37 7.75 -1.76 -0.51
C CYS A 37 6.40 -1.56 -1.17
N LEU A 38 6.39 -1.24 -2.47
CA LEU A 38 5.18 -1.12 -3.27
C LEU A 38 4.66 -2.50 -3.65
N GLU A 39 3.44 -2.80 -3.23
CA GLU A 39 2.66 -3.98 -3.58
C GLU A 39 1.56 -3.58 -4.55
N ARG A 40 1.53 -4.16 -5.75
CA ARG A 40 0.45 -3.95 -6.72
C ARG A 40 -0.35 -5.24 -6.87
N ARG A 41 -1.63 -5.20 -6.50
CA ARG A 41 -2.56 -6.30 -6.66
C ARG A 41 -3.55 -5.98 -7.78
N SER A 42 -3.53 -6.76 -8.84
CA SER A 42 -4.56 -6.67 -9.89
C SER A 42 -5.86 -7.27 -9.36
N GLU A 43 -6.96 -6.53 -9.47
CA GLU A 43 -8.30 -7.10 -9.33
C GLU A 43 -8.80 -7.58 -10.69
N ASP A 44 -9.48 -8.73 -10.70
CA ASP A 44 -9.92 -9.46 -11.91
C ASP A 44 -10.87 -8.65 -12.83
N SER A 45 -11.44 -7.54 -12.34
CA SER A 45 -12.42 -6.75 -13.09
C SER A 45 -12.37 -5.25 -12.76
N GLY A 46 -11.23 -4.72 -12.34
CA GLY A 46 -11.10 -3.33 -11.89
C GLY A 46 -9.71 -2.73 -12.03
N LEU A 47 -9.56 -1.49 -11.54
CA LEU A 47 -8.25 -0.84 -11.43
C LEU A 47 -7.39 -1.61 -10.41
N PRO A 48 -6.10 -1.86 -10.70
CA PRO A 48 -5.20 -2.51 -9.76
C PRO A 48 -5.09 -1.70 -8.47
N VAL A 49 -5.03 -2.37 -7.33
CA VAL A 49 -4.81 -1.74 -6.03
C VAL A 49 -3.32 -1.63 -5.75
N VAL A 50 -2.85 -0.42 -5.48
CA VAL A 50 -1.47 -0.15 -5.04
C VAL A 50 -1.43 0.08 -3.55
N SER A 51 -0.60 -0.69 -2.85
CA SER A 51 -0.36 -0.59 -1.42
C SER A 51 1.13 -0.43 -1.15
N VAL A 52 1.49 0.24 -0.05
CA VAL A 52 2.88 0.30 0.43
C VAL A 52 2.92 -0.34 1.81
N VAL A 53 3.73 -1.39 1.95
CA VAL A 53 3.90 -2.13 3.20
C VAL A 53 5.30 -1.90 3.73
N ARG A 54 5.43 -1.72 5.04
CA ARG A 54 6.74 -1.79 5.71
C ARG A 54 7.08 -3.26 5.91
N ASP A 55 8.32 -3.63 5.61
CA ASP A 55 8.93 -4.87 6.07
C ASP A 55 9.28 -4.78 7.56
N ALA A 56 8.31 -4.33 8.36
CA ALA A 56 8.35 -4.41 9.81
C ALA A 56 7.24 -5.40 10.11
N GLU A 57 7.63 -6.67 10.23
CA GLU A 57 6.86 -7.81 10.70
C GLU A 57 5.36 -7.55 10.81
N SER A 58 4.60 -8.09 9.84
CA SER A 58 3.14 -8.30 9.87
C SER A 58 2.61 -7.97 11.25
N GLN A 59 2.15 -6.71 11.43
CA GLN A 59 1.72 -6.20 12.72
C GLN A 59 0.91 -7.31 13.38
N LEU A 60 1.49 -7.93 14.42
CA LEU A 60 0.92 -9.09 15.08
C LEU A 60 -0.31 -8.60 15.83
N LEU A 61 -1.38 -8.35 15.09
CA LEU A 61 -2.69 -8.08 15.61
C LEU A 61 -3.20 -9.46 16.04
N PRO A 62 -3.29 -9.75 17.34
CA PRO A 62 -3.93 -10.97 17.77
C PRO A 62 -5.38 -10.93 17.28
N ASP A 63 -5.80 -11.98 16.59
CA ASP A 63 -7.18 -12.13 16.15
C ASP A 63 -8.11 -12.22 17.39
N VAL A 64 -9.37 -11.82 17.25
CA VAL A 64 -10.33 -11.85 18.38
C VAL A 64 -10.53 -13.30 18.81
N GLY A 65 -9.92 -13.70 19.94
CA GLY A 65 -9.95 -15.06 20.46
C GLY A 65 -8.60 -15.76 20.54
N ALA A 66 -7.50 -15.12 20.13
CA ALA A 66 -6.16 -15.63 20.37
C ALA A 66 -5.83 -15.59 21.89
N VAL A 67 -5.48 -16.73 22.47
CA VAL A 67 -4.93 -16.82 23.83
C VAL A 67 -3.41 -16.65 23.73
N VAL A 68 -2.86 -15.71 24.50
CA VAL A 68 -1.42 -15.46 24.68
C VAL A 68 -0.93 -16.13 25.95
#